data_AF-A0A2V8FDF2-F1
#
_entry.id   AF-A0A2V8FDF2-F1
#
_cell.length_a   1.000
_cell.length_b   1.000
_cell.length_c   1.000
_cell.angle_alpha   90.00
_cell.angle_beta   90.00
_cell.angle_gamma   90.00
#
_symmetry.space_group_name_H-M   'P 1'
#
loop_
_entity.id
_entity.type
_entity.pdbx_description
1 polymer ?
#
loop_
_entity_poly.entity_id
_entity_poly.type
_entity_poly.pdbx_seq_one_letter_code
_entity_poly.pdbx_strand_id
1 'polypeptide(L)'
;PPSLLRNGYSGPNRWIGVKLEGTTSNRAALGATVRVTAAGRTQAQAVLSQASYYSHDDLRLHFGLGSATLADKIEVTWPSGRVET
;
A
#
# COMPACT_ATOMS: atom_id res chain seq x y z
N PRO A 1 -11.66 -20.06 -17.82
CA PRO A 1 -12.70 -20.10 -16.76
C PRO A 1 -12.26 -19.17 -15.62
N PRO A 2 -13.18 -18.55 -14.86
CA PRO A 2 -12.79 -17.80 -13.67
C PRO A 2 -12.21 -18.76 -12.62
N SER A 3 -11.27 -18.28 -11.82
CA SER A 3 -10.67 -19.04 -10.72
C SER A 3 -10.74 -18.22 -9.44
N LEU A 4 -11.20 -18.82 -8.35
CA LEU A 4 -11.20 -18.21 -7.03
C LEU A 4 -9.97 -18.68 -6.27
N LEU A 5 -9.09 -17.74 -5.95
CA LEU A 5 -7.90 -18.00 -5.13
C LEU A 5 -8.15 -17.44 -3.73
N ARG A 6 -8.03 -18.31 -2.73
CA ARG A 6 -8.07 -17.92 -1.32
C ARG A 6 -6.68 -18.06 -0.74
N ASN A 7 -6.20 -17.00 -0.08
CA ASN A 7 -5.00 -17.11 0.73
C ASN A 7 -5.28 -17.98 1.97
N GLY A 8 -4.63 -19.14 2.06
CA GLY A 8 -4.73 -20.09 3.17
C GLY A 8 -3.64 -19.94 4.23
N TYR A 9 -2.88 -18.85 4.22
CA TYR A 9 -1.77 -18.63 5.13
C TYR A 9 -2.22 -18.59 6.60
N SER A 10 -1.56 -19.38 7.46
CA SER A 10 -1.84 -19.52 8.90
C SER A 10 -0.62 -19.27 9.80
N GLY A 11 0.49 -18.80 9.24
CA GLY A 11 1.70 -18.50 10.00
C GLY A 11 1.62 -17.16 10.76
N PRO A 12 2.67 -16.83 11.55
CA PRO A 12 2.67 -15.66 12.43
C PRO A 12 2.92 -14.33 11.71
N ASN A 13 3.14 -14.34 10.39
CA ASN A 13 3.46 -13.12 9.66
C ASN A 13 2.27 -12.15 9.65
N ARG A 14 2.58 -10.87 9.66
CA ARG A 14 1.62 -9.77 9.68
C ARG A 14 1.71 -8.92 8.43
N TRP A 15 0.68 -8.14 8.21
CA TRP A 15 0.61 -7.17 7.12
C TRP A 15 -0.25 -5.98 7.54
N ILE A 16 -0.10 -4.87 6.84
CA ILE A 16 -0.96 -3.70 6.97
C ILE A 16 -1.49 -3.28 5.61
N GLY A 17 -2.70 -2.74 5.61
CA GLY A 17 -3.32 -2.12 4.44
C GLY A 17 -3.36 -0.60 4.62
N VAL A 18 -2.89 0.14 3.64
CA VAL A 18 -2.88 1.61 3.64
C VAL A 18 -3.79 2.11 2.53
N LYS A 19 -4.88 2.79 2.90
CA LYS A 19 -5.76 3.51 1.97
C LYS A 19 -5.55 5.00 2.18
N LEU A 20 -5.21 5.69 1.10
CA LEU A 20 -5.04 7.14 1.11
C LEU A 20 -6.33 7.83 0.67
N GLU A 21 -6.59 9.00 1.25
CA GLU A 21 -7.63 9.91 0.78
C GLU A 21 -7.02 11.31 0.65
N GLY A 22 -6.91 11.77 -0.59
CA GLY A 22 -6.36 13.09 -0.88
C GLY A 22 -7.36 14.19 -0.58
N THR A 23 -6.92 15.25 0.09
CA THR A 23 -7.70 16.49 0.30
C THR A 23 -7.16 17.67 -0.52
N THR A 24 -5.83 17.76 -0.66
CA THR A 24 -5.16 18.74 -1.53
C THR A 24 -4.79 18.14 -2.89
N SER A 25 -4.19 16.95 -2.90
CA SER A 25 -4.00 16.16 -4.12
C SER A 25 -5.33 15.49 -4.53
N ASN A 26 -5.37 14.87 -5.71
CA ASN A 26 -6.56 14.14 -6.18
C ASN A 26 -7.07 13.17 -5.10
N ARG A 27 -8.40 13.04 -4.96
CA ARG A 27 -9.03 12.31 -3.85
C ARG A 27 -8.63 10.83 -3.78
N ALA A 28 -8.37 10.23 -4.93
CA ALA A 28 -7.90 8.85 -5.06
C ALA A 28 -6.40 8.68 -4.74
N ALA A 29 -5.69 9.77 -4.43
CA ALA A 29 -4.26 9.80 -4.15
C ALA A 29 -3.38 9.21 -5.27
N LEU A 30 -3.86 9.17 -6.51
CA LEU A 30 -3.11 8.65 -7.65
C LEU A 30 -1.76 9.36 -7.79
N GLY A 31 -0.68 8.58 -7.90
CA GLY A 31 0.69 9.04 -7.94
C GLY A 31 1.34 9.23 -6.56
N ALA A 32 0.60 9.14 -5.45
CA ALA A 32 1.19 9.17 -4.12
C ALA A 32 2.02 7.90 -3.87
N THR A 33 3.18 8.05 -3.24
CA THR A 33 4.05 6.92 -2.87
C THR A 33 4.06 6.74 -1.36
N VAL A 34 3.77 5.54 -0.90
CA VAL A 34 3.86 5.15 0.51
C VAL A 34 5.12 4.31 0.71
N ARG A 35 5.95 4.70 1.69
CA ARG A 35 7.08 3.92 2.18
C ARG A 35 6.76 3.39 3.57
N VAL A 36 6.90 2.08 3.77
CA VAL A 36 6.71 1.44 5.07
C VAL A 36 8.03 0.79 5.47
N THR A 37 8.54 1.17 6.65
CA THR A 37 9.71 0.55 7.27
C THR A 37 9.26 -0.35 8.41
N ALA A 38 9.72 -1.60 8.42
CA ALA A 38 9.48 -2.54 9.51
C ALA A 38 10.64 -3.54 9.62
N ALA A 39 11.13 -3.77 10.84
CA ALA A 39 12.21 -4.72 11.14
C ALA A 39 13.44 -4.56 10.22
N GLY A 40 13.86 -3.30 10.00
CA GLY A 40 15.04 -2.96 9.20
C GLY A 40 14.84 -3.09 7.68
N ARG A 41 13.62 -3.34 7.18
CA ARG A 41 13.30 -3.37 5.75
C ARG A 41 12.35 -2.25 5.39
N THR A 42 12.59 -1.60 4.25
CA THR A 42 11.70 -0.59 3.69
C THR A 42 11.06 -1.11 2.41
N GLN A 43 9.73 -1.00 2.31
CA GLN A 43 8.96 -1.27 1.11
C GLN A 43 8.35 0.03 0.60
N ALA A 44 8.35 0.23 -0.72
CA ALA A 44 7.73 1.39 -1.35
C ALA A 44 6.69 0.92 -2.37
N GLN A 45 5.49 1.50 -2.33
CA GLN A 45 4.44 1.28 -3.32
C GLN A 45 3.79 2.62 -3.67
N ALA A 46 3.38 2.77 -4.92
CA ALA A 46 2.66 3.94 -5.39
C ALA A 46 1.20 3.58 -5.67
N VAL A 47 0.29 4.52 -5.43
CA VAL A 47 -1.10 4.39 -5.83
C VAL A 47 -1.19 4.67 -7.32
N LEU A 48 -1.47 3.64 -8.12
CA LEU A 48 -1.58 3.72 -9.58
C LEU A 48 -3.00 3.44 -10.01
N SER A 49 -3.50 4.09 -11.06
CA SER A 49 -4.83 3.82 -11.63
C SER A 49 -4.80 2.72 -12.71
N GLN A 50 -3.66 2.05 -12.86
CA GLN A 50 -3.43 1.05 -13.90
C GLN A 50 -3.50 -0.34 -13.28
N ALA A 51 -4.34 -1.19 -13.84
CA ALA A 51 -4.22 -2.64 -13.71
C ALA A 51 -4.21 -3.24 -15.12
N SER A 52 -4.84 -4.40 -15.31
CA SER A 52 -4.98 -5.05 -16.62
C SER A 52 -5.89 -4.25 -17.59
N TYR A 53 -6.23 -4.83 -18.74
CA TYR A 53 -6.98 -4.19 -19.82
C TYR A 53 -8.31 -3.56 -19.35
N TYR A 54 -8.46 -2.25 -19.52
CA TYR A 54 -9.60 -1.43 -19.09
C TYR A 54 -10.09 -1.67 -17.65
N SER A 55 -9.18 -2.08 -16.76
CA SER A 55 -9.49 -2.42 -15.37
C SER A 55 -8.56 -1.70 -14.41
N HIS A 56 -8.97 -1.62 -13.15
CA HIS A 56 -8.16 -1.12 -12.05
C HIS A 56 -8.41 -1.95 -10.78
N ASP A 57 -7.37 -2.12 -9.97
CA ASP A 57 -7.40 -2.87 -8.71
C ASP A 57 -7.94 -2.00 -7.54
N ASP A 58 -8.01 -2.53 -6.32
CA ASP A 58 -8.25 -1.69 -5.13
C ASP A 58 -7.05 -0.76 -4.92
N LEU A 59 -7.32 0.55 -4.72
CA LEU A 59 -6.30 1.57 -4.46
C LEU A 59 -5.55 1.37 -3.12
N ARG A 60 -6.01 0.46 -2.26
CA ARG A 60 -5.35 0.13 -0.99
C ARG A 60 -4.02 -0.61 -1.25
N LEU A 61 -2.94 -0.03 -0.73
CA LEU A 61 -1.61 -0.62 -0.77
C LEU A 61 -1.45 -1.63 0.37
N HIS A 62 -0.79 -2.75 0.09
CA HIS A 62 -0.60 -3.84 1.05
C HIS A 62 0.89 -4.07 1.32
N PHE A 63 1.28 -4.01 2.59
CA PHE A 63 2.67 -4.17 3.01
C PHE A 63 2.80 -5.35 3.97
N GLY A 64 3.66 -6.31 3.63
CA GLY A 64 3.99 -7.41 4.53
C GLY A 64 4.98 -6.96 5.60
N LEU A 65 4.70 -7.22 6.87
CA LEU A 65 5.59 -6.88 7.99
C LEU A 65 6.46 -8.07 8.43
N GLY A 66 6.22 -9.26 7.89
CA GLY A 66 6.88 -10.48 8.36
C GLY A 66 6.51 -10.75 9.83
N SER A 67 7.49 -11.11 10.66
CA SER A 67 7.28 -11.33 12.09
C SER A 67 7.15 -10.03 12.91
N ALA A 68 7.35 -8.86 12.32
CA ALA A 68 7.23 -7.59 13.03
C ALA A 68 5.77 -7.33 13.43
N THR A 69 5.58 -6.86 14.66
CA THR A 69 4.25 -6.57 15.22
C THR A 69 3.72 -5.20 14.83
N LEU A 70 4.62 -4.26 14.50
CA LEU A 70 4.35 -2.88 14.16
C LEU A 70 5.23 -2.44 12.99
N ALA A 71 4.79 -1.42 12.26
CA ALA A 71 5.66 -0.68 11.36
C ALA A 71 6.43 0.38 12.16
N ASP A 72 7.73 0.50 11.90
CA ASP A 72 8.61 1.47 12.56
C ASP A 72 8.35 2.89 12.02
N LYS A 73 8.03 2.99 10.72
CA LYS A 73 7.76 4.26 10.04
C LYS A 73 6.85 4.05 8.83
N ILE A 74 5.90 4.96 8.63
CA ILE A 74 5.11 5.05 7.40
C ILE A 74 5.29 6.47 6.87
N GLU A 75 5.69 6.63 5.61
CA GLU A 75 5.84 7.94 4.97
C GLU A 75 5.00 7.99 3.70
N VAL A 76 4.25 9.07 3.53
CA VAL A 76 3.47 9.34 2.32
C VAL A 76 4.07 10.53 1.60
N THR A 77 4.56 10.32 0.39
CA THR A 77 4.94 11.39 -0.54
C THR A 77 3.78 11.63 -1.50
N TRP A 78 3.14 12.80 -1.40
CA TRP A 78 1.99 13.17 -2.20
C TRP A 78 2.40 13.79 -3.55
N PRO A 79 1.55 13.70 -4.60
CA PRO A 79 1.81 14.36 -5.89
C PRO A 79 1.94 15.88 -5.80
N SER A 80 1.37 16.50 -4.77
CA SER A 80 1.55 17.94 -4.49
C SER A 80 2.95 18.31 -4.01
N GLY A 81 3.82 17.32 -3.76
CA GLY A 81 5.13 17.49 -3.12
C GLY A 81 5.09 17.47 -1.59
N ARG A 82 3.91 17.39 -0.98
CA ARG A 82 3.78 17.25 0.48
C ARG A 82 4.29 15.89 0.95
N VAL A 83 4.97 15.86 2.09
CA VAL A 83 5.37 14.62 2.77
C VAL A 83 4.66 14.54 4.12
N GLU A 84 4.12 13.37 4.43
CA GLU A 84 3.47 13.05 5.71
C GLU A 84 4.11 11.80 6.31
N THR A 85 4.09 11.68 7.64
CA THR A 85 4.66 10.56 8.40
C THR A 85 3.72 10.16 9.53
#